data_AF-A0A2V7Y7N7-F1
#
_entry.id   AF-A0A2V7Y7N7-F1
#
_cell.length_a   1.000
_cell.length_b   1.000
_cell.length_c   1.000
_cell.angle_alpha   90.00
_cell.angle_beta   90.00
_cell.angle_gamma   90.00
#
_symmetry.space_group_name_H-M   'P 1'
#
loop_
_entity.id
_entity.type
_entity.pdbx_description
1 polymer ?
#
loop_
_entity_poly.entity_id
_entity_poly.type
_entity_poly.pdbx_seq_one_letter_code
_entity_poly.pdbx_strand_id
1 'polypeptide(L)'
;MLLARDHFGILARGGQDMSSRLHWALVVTGILALLIVALPSASWAQAVKGTLLGSVTDTQGEAVPGATVTMTETGTNSARTAQTNTSGNYVFSNAK
;
A
#
# COMPACT_ATOMS: atom_id res chain seq x y z
N MET A 1 8.93 61.76 53.66
CA MET A 1 9.41 60.78 54.65
C MET A 1 9.06 59.39 54.11
N LEU A 2 10.07 58.67 53.58
CA LEU A 2 10.16 57.23 53.25
C LEU A 2 9.16 56.61 52.22
N LEU A 3 9.62 56.28 50.99
CA LEU A 3 10.27 55.02 50.52
C LEU A 3 9.23 53.90 50.29
N ALA A 4 8.85 53.60 49.04
CA ALA A 4 9.52 52.69 48.10
C ALA A 4 9.62 51.24 48.62
N ARG A 5 8.92 50.29 47.95
CA ARG A 5 9.07 48.81 47.90
C ARG A 5 7.70 48.17 47.57
N ASP A 6 7.50 47.23 46.64
CA ASP A 6 8.38 46.26 45.99
C ASP A 6 7.89 45.94 44.55
N HIS A 7 8.71 46.25 43.55
CA HIS A 7 8.59 45.72 42.17
C HIS A 7 9.72 44.70 41.95
N PHE A 8 9.66 43.50 42.51
CA PHE A 8 10.68 42.48 42.19
C PHE A 8 10.15 41.05 42.38
N GLY A 9 9.45 40.52 41.37
CA GLY A 9 8.98 39.13 41.38
C GLY A 9 8.83 38.45 40.01
N ILE A 10 9.13 39.11 38.89
CA ILE A 10 8.78 38.59 37.55
C ILE A 10 9.98 38.01 36.76
N LEU A 11 11.23 38.19 37.18
CA LEU A 11 12.38 37.86 36.31
C LEU A 11 13.00 36.46 36.49
N ALA A 12 12.40 35.55 37.27
CA ALA A 12 13.02 34.26 37.59
C ALA A 12 12.41 33.00 36.93
N ARG A 13 11.49 33.13 35.95
CA ARG A 13 10.87 31.96 35.29
C ARG A 13 11.46 31.58 33.91
N GLY A 14 12.22 32.48 33.27
CA GLY A 14 12.69 32.25 31.89
C GLY A 14 13.69 31.11 31.69
N GLY A 15 14.44 30.71 32.74
CA GLY A 15 15.50 29.69 32.63
C GLY A 15 15.05 28.25 32.90
N GLN A 16 14.02 28.06 33.72
CA GLN A 16 13.50 26.72 34.09
C GLN A 16 12.55 26.16 33.03
N ASP A 17 11.93 27.04 32.23
CA ASP A 17 10.97 26.65 31.18
C ASP A 17 11.66 26.05 29.94
N MET A 18 12.91 26.42 29.65
CA MET A 18 13.61 26.00 28.43
C MET A 18 14.02 24.52 28.45
N SER A 19 14.49 24.01 29.60
CA SER A 19 14.85 22.60 29.76
C SER A 19 13.60 21.71 29.74
N SER A 20 12.49 22.12 30.37
CA SER A 20 11.23 21.38 30.32
C SER A 20 10.61 21.35 28.91
N ARG A 21 10.74 22.43 28.13
CA ARG A 21 10.32 22.48 26.72
C ARG A 21 11.16 21.55 25.84
N LEU A 22 12.47 21.48 26.10
CA LEU A 22 13.37 20.58 25.36
C LEU A 22 13.06 19.11 25.65
N HIS A 23 12.87 18.73 26.92
CA HIS A 23 12.48 17.37 27.28
C HIS A 23 11.14 16.97 26.67
N TRP A 24 10.14 17.86 26.69
CA TRP A 24 8.86 17.60 26.07
C TRP A 24 8.97 17.43 24.55
N ALA A 25 9.74 18.29 23.87
CA ALA A 25 9.98 18.17 22.44
C ALA A 25 10.66 16.84 22.08
N LEU A 26 11.62 16.37 22.88
CA LEU A 26 12.29 15.09 22.66
C LEU A 26 11.35 13.89 22.86
N VAL A 27 10.48 13.94 23.87
CA VAL A 27 9.47 12.90 24.11
C VAL A 27 8.46 12.83 22.96
N VAL A 28 7.93 13.98 22.53
CA VAL A 28 6.98 14.06 21.40
C VAL A 28 7.64 13.55 20.12
N THR A 29 8.88 13.94 19.86
CA THR A 29 9.65 13.49 18.67
C THR A 29 9.89 11.99 18.71
N GLY A 30 10.24 11.43 19.87
CA GLY A 30 10.44 9.98 20.05
C GLY A 30 9.16 9.18 19.81
N ILE A 31 8.01 9.67 20.31
CA ILE A 31 6.70 9.04 20.09
C ILE A 31 6.33 9.08 18.60
N LEU A 32 6.54 10.22 17.93
CA LEU A 32 6.25 10.35 16.49
C LEU A 32 7.13 9.41 15.65
N ALA A 33 8.42 9.30 15.97
CA ALA A 33 9.32 8.37 15.29
C ALA A 33 8.89 6.90 15.48
N LEU A 34 8.47 6.53 16.69
CA LEU A 34 7.96 5.19 16.99
C LEU A 34 6.68 4.88 16.19
N LEU A 35 5.77 5.85 16.09
CA LEU A 35 4.54 5.72 15.30
C LEU A 35 4.83 5.53 13.81
N ILE A 36 5.82 6.24 13.26
CA ILE A 36 6.21 6.11 11.85
C ILE A 36 6.81 4.73 11.58
N VAL A 37 7.63 4.20 12.48
CA VAL A 37 8.22 2.85 12.35
C VAL A 37 7.16 1.75 12.50
N ALA A 38 6.12 2.00 13.30
CA ALA A 38 4.99 1.08 13.47
C ALA A 38 3.99 1.11 12.30
N LEU A 39 4.11 2.05 11.35
CA LEU A 39 3.30 2.00 10.13
C LEU A 39 3.67 0.74 9.36
N PRO A 40 2.69 -0.10 8.98
CA PRO A 40 2.96 -1.25 8.13
C PRO A 40 3.62 -0.74 6.85
N SER A 41 4.83 -1.22 6.57
CA SER A 41 5.48 -0.97 5.28
C SER A 41 4.50 -1.43 4.20
N ALA A 42 4.17 -0.53 3.26
CA ALA A 42 3.32 -0.86 2.13
C ALA A 42 3.97 -2.03 1.39
N SER A 43 3.47 -3.24 1.66
CA SER A 43 3.98 -4.47 1.11
C SER A 43 3.75 -4.46 -0.40
N TRP A 44 4.78 -4.83 -1.18
CA TRP A 44 4.66 -5.01 -2.62
C TRP A 44 3.80 -6.24 -2.93
N ALA A 45 2.50 -6.15 -2.68
CA ALA A 45 1.49 -7.05 -3.22
C ALA A 45 1.06 -6.61 -4.63
N GLN A 46 1.97 -6.03 -5.41
CA GLN A 46 1.72 -5.77 -6.82
C GLN A 46 1.78 -7.10 -7.56
N ALA A 47 0.66 -7.81 -7.57
CA ALA A 47 0.43 -8.85 -8.54
C ALA A 47 0.48 -8.18 -9.92
N VAL A 48 1.57 -8.39 -10.67
CA VAL A 48 1.53 -8.21 -12.11
C VAL A 48 0.51 -9.20 -12.63
N LYS A 49 -0.51 -8.71 -13.30
CA LYS A 49 -1.56 -9.54 -13.87
C LYS A 49 -1.70 -9.18 -15.33
N GLY A 50 -1.70 -10.21 -16.17
CA GLY A 50 -1.88 -10.08 -17.61
C GLY A 50 -3.33 -10.39 -18.02
N THR A 51 -3.62 -10.10 -19.29
CA THR A 51 -4.80 -10.61 -19.98
C THR A 51 -4.30 -11.55 -21.06
N LEU A 52 -4.78 -12.79 -21.06
CA LEU A 52 -4.46 -13.77 -22.10
C LEU A 52 -5.66 -13.85 -23.06
N LEU A 53 -5.38 -13.59 -24.33
CA LEU A 53 -6.36 -13.52 -25.42
C LEU A 53 -5.94 -14.53 -26.49
N GLY A 54 -6.90 -15.22 -27.09
CA GLY A 54 -6.61 -16.11 -28.20
C GLY A 54 -7.87 -16.57 -28.92
N SER A 55 -7.66 -17.33 -29.99
CA SER A 55 -8.72 -17.94 -30.80
C SER A 55 -8.43 -19.43 -31.03
N VAL A 56 -9.47 -20.23 -31.13
CA VAL A 56 -9.39 -21.66 -31.48
C VAL A 56 -10.02 -21.87 -32.84
N THR A 57 -9.25 -22.46 -33.75
CA THR A 57 -9.66 -22.79 -35.12
C THR A 57 -9.38 -24.25 -35.46
N ASP A 58 -10.15 -24.85 -36.36
CA ASP A 58 -9.87 -26.18 -36.92
C ASP A 58 -8.77 -26.10 -37.99
N THR A 59 -8.34 -27.26 -38.47
CA THR A 59 -7.45 -27.49 -39.62
C THR A 59 -7.87 -26.79 -40.91
N GLN A 60 -9.15 -26.49 -41.10
CA GLN A 60 -9.65 -25.69 -42.24
C GLN A 60 -9.61 -24.17 -41.99
N GLY A 61 -9.21 -23.74 -40.79
CA GLY A 61 -9.15 -22.32 -40.40
C GLY A 61 -10.45 -21.75 -39.83
N GLU A 62 -11.49 -22.58 -39.71
CA GLU A 62 -12.80 -22.16 -39.16
C GLU A 62 -12.77 -22.06 -37.64
N ALA A 63 -13.47 -21.07 -37.08
CA ALA A 63 -13.59 -20.88 -35.64
C ALA A 63 -14.30 -22.07 -34.98
N VAL A 64 -13.83 -22.47 -33.79
CA VAL A 64 -14.43 -23.54 -32.99
C VAL A 64 -15.15 -22.95 -31.78
N PRO A 65 -16.50 -22.87 -31.78
CA PRO A 65 -17.27 -22.40 -30.64
C PRO A 65 -17.36 -23.45 -29.53
N GLY A 66 -17.42 -23.01 -28.27
CA GLY A 66 -17.61 -23.90 -27.11
C GLY A 66 -16.40 -24.77 -26.76
N ALA A 67 -15.24 -24.55 -27.39
CA ALA A 67 -14.01 -25.22 -27.03
C ALA A 67 -13.62 -24.85 -25.60
N THR A 68 -13.36 -25.84 -24.76
CA THR A 68 -12.92 -25.63 -23.38
C THR A 68 -11.41 -25.40 -23.37
N VAL A 69 -11.00 -24.21 -22.94
CA VAL A 69 -9.60 -23.79 -22.79
C VAL A 69 -9.25 -23.78 -21.32
N THR A 70 -8.15 -24.42 -20.95
CA THR A 70 -7.63 -24.46 -19.58
C THR A 70 -6.30 -23.73 -19.51
N MET A 71 -6.24 -22.66 -18.72
CA MET A 71 -5.01 -21.94 -18.41
C MET A 71 -4.48 -22.41 -17.07
N THR A 72 -3.24 -22.92 -17.05
CA THR A 72 -2.56 -23.40 -15.84
C THR A 72 -1.41 -22.48 -15.48
N GLU A 73 -1.44 -21.95 -14.28
CA GLU A 73 -0.34 -21.19 -13.68
C GLU A 73 0.77 -22.14 -13.26
N THR A 74 1.95 -22.06 -13.85
CA THR A 74 3.04 -23.03 -13.58
C THR A 74 3.66 -22.84 -12.20
N GLY A 75 3.69 -21.62 -11.68
CA GLY A 75 4.26 -21.32 -10.35
C GLY A 75 3.39 -21.77 -9.18
N THR A 76 2.05 -21.78 -9.35
CA THR A 76 1.09 -22.09 -8.26
C THR A 76 0.22 -23.31 -8.54
N ASN A 77 0.36 -23.92 -9.72
CA ASN A 77 -0.48 -25.00 -10.23
C ASN A 77 -1.99 -24.67 -10.26
N SER A 78 -2.36 -23.39 -10.19
CA SER A 78 -3.76 -22.97 -10.23
C SER A 78 -4.28 -23.00 -11.67
N ALA A 79 -5.38 -23.71 -11.91
CA ALA A 79 -6.01 -23.80 -13.22
C ALA A 79 -7.28 -22.94 -13.31
N ARG A 80 -7.53 -22.38 -14.49
CA ARG A 80 -8.77 -21.67 -14.83
C ARG A 80 -9.27 -22.10 -16.19
N THR A 81 -10.58 -22.25 -16.32
CA THR A 81 -11.23 -22.67 -17.56
C THR A 81 -12.07 -21.56 -18.16
N ALA A 82 -12.11 -21.50 -19.48
CA ALA A 82 -13.00 -20.63 -20.24
C ALA A 82 -13.49 -21.40 -21.48
N GLN A 83 -14.64 -21.01 -22.03
CA GLN A 83 -15.11 -21.51 -23.31
C GLN A 83 -14.93 -20.45 -24.40
N THR A 84 -14.63 -20.90 -25.62
CA THR A 84 -14.59 -20.03 -26.78
C THR A 84 -15.98 -19.56 -27.19
N ASN A 85 -16.07 -18.32 -27.67
CA ASN A 85 -17.31 -17.77 -28.21
C ASN A 85 -17.60 -18.24 -29.64
N THR A 86 -18.66 -17.72 -30.27
CA THR A 86 -19.05 -18.05 -31.65
C THR A 86 -17.99 -17.73 -32.71
N SER A 87 -17.07 -16.81 -32.41
CA SER A 87 -15.91 -16.47 -33.26
C SER A 87 -14.66 -17.25 -32.87
N GLY A 88 -14.76 -18.26 -31.99
CA GLY A 88 -13.62 -19.05 -31.52
C GLY A 88 -12.73 -18.34 -30.50
N ASN A 89 -13.07 -17.12 -30.07
CA ASN A 89 -12.23 -16.31 -29.20
C ASN A 89 -12.43 -16.65 -27.72
N TYR A 90 -11.36 -16.59 -26.94
CA TYR A 90 -11.37 -16.74 -25.48
C TYR A 90 -10.55 -15.63 -24.80
N VAL A 91 -10.91 -15.32 -23.56
CA VAL A 91 -10.26 -14.29 -22.74
C VAL A 91 -10.07 -14.78 -21.32
N PHE A 92 -8.83 -14.72 -20.83
CA PHE A 92 -8.51 -14.83 -19.41
C PHE A 92 -8.04 -13.48 -18.90
N SER A 93 -8.98 -12.70 -18.39
CA SER A 93 -8.64 -11.51 -17.60
C SER A 93 -7.96 -11.96 -16.32
N ASN A 94 -6.89 -11.28 -15.91
CA ASN A 94 -6.23 -11.49 -14.61
C ASN A 94 -5.35 -12.77 -14.54
N ALA A 95 -4.72 -13.17 -15.64
CA ALA A 95 -3.67 -14.19 -15.68
C ALA A 95 -2.48 -13.77 -14.81
N LYS A 96 -1.81 -14.72 -14.17
CA LYS A 96 -0.65 -14.46 -13.31
C LYS A 96 0.63 -14.92 -13.99
#